data_AF-R9C8K7-F1
#
_entry.id   AF-R9C8K7-F1
#
_cell.length_a   1.000
_cell.length_b   1.000
_cell.length_c   1.000
_cell.angle_alpha   90.00
_cell.angle_beta   90.00
_cell.angle_gamma   90.00
#
_symmetry.space_group_name_H-M   'P 1'
#
loop_
_entity.id
_entity.type
_entity.pdbx_description
1 polymer ?
#
loop_
_entity_poly.entity_id
_entity_poly.type
_entity_poly.pdbx_seq_one_letter_code
_entity_poly.pdbx_strand_id
1 'polypeptide(L)' 'MASIPFYEVKEVIGEEAAQKMMEAFPCTNIYIPNRMPEFPDNETRNQYIKNLFFNSAKSVNEIADRFGLSIDRVRKIINE' A
#
# COMPACT_ATOMS: atom_id res chain seq x y z
N MET A 1 -12.60 15.44 8.30
CA MET A 1 -11.58 14.81 7.45
C MET A 1 -10.30 15.59 7.62
N ALA A 2 -9.19 14.93 7.95
CA ALA A 2 -7.89 15.60 7.96
C ALA A 2 -7.43 15.78 6.51
N SER A 3 -7.00 16.98 6.14
CA SER A 3 -6.37 17.26 4.84
C SER A 3 -4.87 17.24 5.06
N ILE A 4 -4.18 16.38 4.32
CA ILE A 4 -2.72 16.27 4.34
C ILE A 4 -2.19 17.02 3.11
N PRO A 5 -1.25 17.96 3.26
CA PRO A 5 -0.65 18.65 2.12
C PRO A 5 0.12 17.66 1.25
N PHE A 6 0.07 17.88 -0.07
CA PHE A 6 0.72 17.01 -1.06
C PHE A 6 2.22 16.80 -0.81
N TYR A 7 2.90 17.79 -0.22
CA TYR A 7 4.33 17.70 0.08
C TYR A 7 4.65 16.56 1.07
N GLU A 8 3.82 16.36 2.10
CA GLU A 8 3.98 15.25 3.05
C GLU A 8 3.75 13.89 2.38
N VAL A 9 2.81 13.83 1.42
CA VAL A 9 2.58 12.62 0.62
C VAL A 9 3.79 12.32 -0.28
N LYS A 10 4.36 13.36 -0.90
CA LYS A 10 5.53 13.28 -1.77
C LYS A 10 6.76 12.72 -1.05
N GLU A 11 6.97 13.05 0.22
CA GLU A 11 8.05 12.46 1.03
C GLU A 11 7.88 10.95 1.27
N VAL A 12 6.64 10.45 1.29
CA VAL A 12 6.33 9.03 1.50
C VAL A 12 6.45 8.21 0.21
N ILE A 13 5.98 8.74 -0.92
CA ILE A 13 5.92 8.00 -2.19
C ILE A 13 7.11 8.26 -3.12
N GLY A 14 7.89 9.32 -2.88
CA GLY A 14 9.01 9.74 -3.71
C GLY A 14 8.61 10.66 -4.87
N GLU A 15 9.59 11.41 -5.38
CA GLU A 15 9.41 12.44 -6.42
C GLU A 15 8.73 11.91 -7.69
N GLU A 16 9.22 10.79 -8.23
CA GLU A 16 8.70 10.23 -9.48
C GLU A 16 7.24 9.78 -9.37
N ALA A 17 6.86 9.17 -8.24
CA ALA A 17 5.49 8.73 -8.00
C ALA A 17 4.56 9.91 -7.74
N ALA A 18 5.05 10.94 -7.04
CA ALA A 18 4.33 12.18 -6.81
C ALA A 18 4.02 12.90 -8.13
N GLN A 19 5.00 12.99 -9.03
CA GLN A 19 4.79 13.60 -10.35
C GLN A 19 3.75 12.84 -11.18
N LYS A 20 3.85 11.50 -11.25
CA LYS A 20 2.84 10.67 -11.93
C LYS A 20 1.44 10.86 -11.35
N MET A 21 1.33 11.00 -10.03
CA MET A 21 0.04 11.23 -9.37
C MET A 21 -0.55 12.60 -9.73
N MET A 22 0.27 13.65 -9.81
CA MET A 22 -0.17 14.98 -10.26
C MET A 22 -0.63 14.99 -11.72
N GLU A 23 0.09 14.28 -12.59
CA GLU A 23 -0.24 14.18 -14.02
C GLU A 23 -1.51 13.37 -14.26
N ALA A 24 -1.70 12.26 -13.52
CA ALA A 24 -2.85 11.37 -13.70
C ALA A 24 -4.13 11.90 -13.02
N PHE A 25 -4.02 12.60 -11.90
CA PHE A 25 -5.17 13.02 -11.07
C PHE A 25 -5.09 14.52 -10.68
N PRO A 26 -5.01 15.45 -11.66
CA PRO A 26 -4.93 16.87 -11.36
C PRO A 26 -6.20 17.36 -10.66
N CYS A 27 -6.02 18.23 -9.65
CA CYS A 27 -7.10 18.86 -8.88
C CYS A 27 -8.15 17.89 -8.29
N THR A 28 -7.79 16.62 -8.09
CA THR A 28 -8.73 15.58 -7.65
C THR A 28 -8.50 15.25 -6.17
N ASN A 29 -9.59 15.16 -5.40
CA ASN A 29 -9.53 14.71 -4.02
C ASN A 29 -9.43 13.17 -3.98
N ILE A 30 -8.26 12.66 -3.59
CA ILE A 30 -8.02 11.22 -3.45
C ILE A 30 -8.41 10.79 -2.04
N TYR A 31 -9.31 9.81 -1.94
CA TYR A 31 -9.65 9.18 -0.67
C TYR A 31 -8.78 7.94 -0.46
N ILE A 32 -8.01 7.94 0.63
CA ILE A 32 -7.28 6.75 1.08
C ILE A 32 -8.14 6.06 2.14
N PRO A 33 -8.76 4.91 1.83
CA PRO A 33 -9.58 4.21 2.80
C PRO A 33 -8.72 3.72 3.97
N ASN A 34 -9.24 3.85 5.19
CA ASN A 34 -8.65 3.25 6.39
C ASN A 34 -8.92 1.73 6.50
N ARG A 35 -9.45 1.12 5.45
CA ARG A 35 -9.75 -0.31 5.36
C ARG A 35 -8.98 -0.89 4.16
N MET A 36 -8.69 -2.19 4.20
CA MET A 36 -8.04 -2.86 3.07
C MET A 36 -8.80 -2.55 1.78
N PRO A 37 -8.10 -2.26 0.67
CA PRO A 37 -8.71 -2.25 -0.65
C PRO A 37 -9.41 -3.59 -0.87
N GLU A 38 -10.61 -3.58 -1.43
CA GLU A 38 -11.16 -4.79 -2.03
C GLU A 38 -10.24 -5.14 -3.20
N PHE A 39 -9.34 -6.10 -2.99
CA PHE A 39 -8.43 -6.52 -4.03
C PHE A 39 -9.25 -7.24 -5.11
N PRO A 40 -9.21 -6.78 -6.37
CA PRO A 40 -9.96 -7.41 -7.44
C PRO A 40 -9.51 -8.86 -7.65
N ASP A 41 -8.22 -9.13 -7.43
CA ASP A 41 -7.61 -10.44 -7.62
C ASP A 41 -6.62 -10.79 -6.51
N ASN A 42 -6.44 -12.11 -6.29
CA ASN A 42 -5.44 -12.63 -5.36
C ASN A 42 -4.01 -12.21 -5.73
N GLU A 43 -3.73 -11.98 -7.01
CA GLU A 43 -2.42 -11.54 -7.50
C GLU A 43 -2.10 -10.12 -7.03
N THR A 44 -3.05 -9.19 -7.20
CA THR A 44 -2.91 -7.80 -6.73
C THR A 44 -2.76 -7.74 -5.21
N ARG A 45 -3.49 -8.60 -4.49
CA ARG A 45 -3.34 -8.74 -3.03
C ARG A 45 -1.94 -9.20 -2.66
N ASN A 46 -1.40 -10.20 -3.35
CA ASN A 46 -0.07 -10.75 -3.07
C ASN A 46 1.05 -9.74 -3.39
N GLN A 47 0.94 -9.02 -4.50
CA GLN A 47 1.81 -7.89 -4.84
C GLN A 47 1.78 -6.81 -3.75
N TYR A 48 0.61 -6.49 -3.23
CA TYR A 48 0.46 -5.51 -2.16
C TYR A 48 1.06 -5.99 -0.83
N ILE A 49 0.94 -7.29 -0.51
CA ILE A 49 1.62 -7.92 0.64
C ILE A 49 3.14 -7.80 0.51
N LYS A 50 3.69 -8.08 -0.68
CA LYS A 50 5.13 -7.91 -0.95
C LYS A 50 5.56 -6.47 -0.73
N ASN A 51 4.82 -5.51 -1.30
CA ASN A 51 5.11 -4.09 -1.15
C ASN A 51 5.06 -3.62 0.31
N LEU A 52 4.12 -4.10 1.12
CA LEU A 52 4.07 -3.77 2.55
C LEU A 52 5.29 -4.29 3.32
N PHE A 53 5.78 -5.48 2.96
CA PHE A 53 6.96 -6.07 3.59
C PHE A 53 8.25 -5.35 3.18
N PHE A 54 8.47 -5.13 1.88
CA PHE A 54 9.71 -4.55 1.36
C PHE A 54 9.79 -3.02 1.49
N ASN A 55 8.67 -2.30 1.37
CA ASN A 55 8.68 -0.83 1.29
C ASN A 55 8.13 -0.12 2.54
N SER A 56 7.34 -0.79 3.39
CA SER A 56 6.72 -0.15 4.58
C SER A 56 7.30 -0.62 5.91
N ALA A 57 8.42 -1.36 5.90
CA ALA A 57 9.07 -1.92 7.10
C ALA A 57 8.13 -2.69 8.05
N LYS A 58 7.00 -3.18 7.55
CA LYS A 58 6.03 -3.92 8.35
C LYS A 58 6.48 -5.35 8.55
N SER A 59 6.32 -5.85 9.77
CA SER A 59 6.65 -7.23 10.08
C SER A 59 5.66 -8.20 9.43
N VAL A 60 6.13 -9.43 9.16
CA VAL A 60 5.27 -10.52 8.66
C VAL A 60 4.06 -10.77 9.57
N ASN A 61 4.23 -10.56 10.89
CA ASN A 61 3.16 -10.72 11.87
C ASN A 61 2.07 -9.65 11.73
N GLU A 62 2.45 -8.39 11.57
CA GLU A 62 1.49 -7.31 11.33
C GLU A 62 0.74 -7.48 10.01
N ILE A 63 1.40 -8.02 8.99
CA ILE A 63 0.78 -8.33 7.70
C ILE A 63 -0.17 -9.53 7.85
N ALA A 64 0.22 -10.58 8.56
CA ALA A 64 -0.63 -11.74 8.82
C ALA A 64 -1.93 -11.33 9.56
N ASP A 65 -1.80 -10.52 10.61
CA ASP A 65 -2.93 -10.00 11.39
C ASP A 65 -3.84 -9.10 10.54
N ARG A 66 -3.25 -8.16 9.79
CA ARG A 66 -3.98 -7.23 8.92
C ARG A 66 -4.75 -7.94 7.81
N PHE A 67 -4.22 -9.04 7.26
CA PHE A 67 -4.81 -9.77 6.14
C PHE A 67 -5.61 -11.00 6.57
N GLY A 68 -5.66 -11.32 7.87
CA GLY A 68 -6.29 -12.54 8.37
C GLY A 68 -5.68 -13.84 7.80
N LEU A 69 -4.38 -13.79 7.46
CA LEU A 69 -3.65 -14.91 6.86
C LEU A 69 -2.73 -15.55 7.90
N SER A 70 -2.40 -16.82 7.71
CA SER A 70 -1.35 -17.45 8.51
C SER A 70 0.01 -16.83 8.17
N ILE A 71 0.89 -16.72 9.18
CA ILE A 71 2.27 -16.25 9.01
C ILE A 71 2.99 -17.02 7.90
N ASP A 72 2.77 -18.34 7.84
CA ASP A 72 3.36 -19.21 6.84
C ASP A 72 2.90 -18.87 5.41
N ARG A 73 1.61 -18.55 5.25
CA ARG A 73 1.04 -18.11 3.97
C ARG A 73 1.64 -16.77 3.53
N VAL A 74 1.84 -15.83 4.45
CA VAL A 74 2.48 -14.54 4.15
C VAL A 74 3.96 -14.76 3.76
N ARG A 75 4.69 -15.61 4.47
CA ARG A 75 6.08 -15.97 4.11
C ARG A 75 6.18 -16.59 2.72
N LYS A 76 5.23 -17.48 2.38
CA LYS A 76 5.18 -18.09 1.05
C LYS A 76 4.94 -17.03 -0.04
N ILE A 77 4.03 -16.08 0.20
CA ILE A 77 3.77 -14.96 -0.73
C ILE A 77 5.00 -14.07 -0.90
N ILE A 78 5.78 -13.83 0.16
CA ILE A 78 7.01 -13.01 0.09
C ILE A 78 8.13 -13.72 -0.70
N ASN A 79 8.24 -15.05 -0.56
CA ASN A 79 9.31 -15.85 -1.16
C ASN A 79 8.97 -16.46 -2.55
N GLU A 80 7.71 -16.38 -2.99
CA GLU A 80 7.30 -16.61 -4.41
C GLU A 80 7.78 -15.48 -5.32
#